data_AF-A0A966TSY5-F1
#
_entry.id   AF-A0A966TSY5-F1
#
_cell.length_a   1.000
_cell.length_b   1.000
_cell.length_c   1.000
_cell.angle_alpha   90.00
_cell.angle_beta   90.00
_cell.angle_gamma   90.00
#
_symmetry.space_group_name_H-M   'P 1'
#
loop_
_entity.id
_entity.type
_entity.pdbx_description
1 polymer ?
#
loop_
_entity_poly.entity_id
_entity_poly.type
_entity_poly.pdbx_seq_one_letter_code
_entity_poly.pdbx_strand_id
1 'polypeptide(L)'
;MLGCAAVLASPGVLRAQTPEIFVGGPASPGLTDILFPRIERKHGFKILFEGTNSLINLEKIRSNRARPTMTVTMMDDPVLILGEREGLLEPLRGKAIPNMADVQAEAKPRDSMWVNWCFPAASISYQTQNVRTAPTSYAEVWDRKYRDKVILISMRITQAVVPLLAAAQLATGKPLAECLRVADEGFGKLRELRPNI
;
A
#
# COMPACT_ATOMS: atom_id res chain seq x y z
N MET A 1 -19.30 10.14 -71.89
CA MET A 1 -19.53 9.02 -70.95
C MET A 1 -18.52 9.14 -69.83
N LEU A 2 -18.94 9.60 -68.64
CA LEU A 2 -18.08 9.61 -67.45
C LEU A 2 -18.23 8.27 -66.72
N GLY A 3 -17.13 7.52 -66.59
CA GLY A 3 -17.08 6.28 -65.81
C GLY A 3 -16.87 6.58 -64.34
N CYS A 4 -17.81 6.18 -63.48
CA CYS A 4 -17.63 6.16 -62.03
C CYS A 4 -16.83 4.91 -61.64
N ALA A 5 -15.63 5.08 -61.09
CA ALA A 5 -14.91 4.02 -60.40
C ALA A 5 -15.40 3.93 -58.95
N ALA A 6 -16.10 2.83 -58.61
CA ALA A 6 -16.49 2.55 -57.24
C ALA A 6 -15.28 2.01 -56.46
N VAL A 7 -14.80 2.76 -55.47
CA VAL A 7 -13.81 2.27 -54.51
C VAL A 7 -14.53 1.39 -53.49
N LEU A 8 -14.31 0.08 -53.57
CA LEU A 8 -14.72 -0.87 -52.53
C LEU A 8 -13.82 -0.64 -51.30
N ALA A 9 -14.30 0.13 -50.32
CA ALA A 9 -13.69 0.19 -49.00
C ALA A 9 -13.83 -1.19 -48.34
N SER A 10 -12.71 -1.89 -48.16
CA SER A 10 -12.68 -3.13 -47.38
C SER A 10 -13.13 -2.81 -45.95
N PRO A 11 -14.04 -3.60 -45.34
CA PRO A 11 -14.44 -3.36 -43.95
C PRO A 11 -13.20 -3.45 -43.07
N GLY A 12 -12.85 -2.34 -42.43
CA GLY A 12 -11.78 -2.32 -41.45
C GLY A 12 -12.12 -3.35 -40.37
N VAL A 13 -11.22 -4.30 -40.14
CA VAL A 13 -11.34 -5.26 -39.04
C VAL A 13 -11.42 -4.43 -37.76
N LEU A 14 -12.63 -4.30 -37.20
CA LEU A 14 -12.86 -3.66 -35.92
C LEU A 14 -12.21 -4.57 -34.87
N ARG A 15 -10.95 -4.32 -34.52
CA ARG A 15 -10.32 -5.03 -33.40
C ARG A 15 -11.06 -4.62 -32.13
N ALA A 16 -11.69 -5.59 -31.47
CA ALA A 16 -12.26 -5.38 -30.16
C ALA A 16 -11.21 -4.76 -29.22
N GLN A 17 -11.56 -3.69 -28.52
CA GLN A 17 -10.69 -3.07 -27.53
C GLN A 17 -10.34 -4.14 -26.48
N THR A 18 -9.05 -4.30 -26.20
CA THR A 18 -8.60 -5.25 -25.18
C THR A 18 -9.18 -4.79 -23.84
N PRO A 19 -9.85 -5.66 -23.06
CA PRO A 19 -10.35 -5.29 -21.75
C PRO A 19 -9.21 -4.80 -20.87
N GLU A 20 -9.45 -3.75 -20.10
CA GLU A 20 -8.47 -3.15 -19.20
C GLU A 20 -9.01 -3.18 -17.77
N ILE A 21 -8.14 -3.49 -16.82
CA ILE A 21 -8.40 -3.22 -15.40
C ILE A 21 -7.42 -2.16 -14.93
N PHE A 22 -7.93 -1.18 -14.19
CA PHE A 22 -7.09 -0.14 -13.58
C PHE A 22 -6.78 -0.55 -12.14
N VAL A 23 -5.49 -0.70 -11.84
CA VAL A 23 -4.97 -1.01 -10.50
C VAL A 23 -4.18 0.18 -9.98
N GLY A 24 -4.55 0.71 -8.82
CA GLY A 24 -3.69 1.66 -8.11
C GLY A 24 -3.17 1.10 -6.80
N GLY A 25 -1.97 1.51 -6.43
CA GLY A 25 -1.34 1.00 -5.22
C GLY A 25 0.15 1.31 -5.12
N PRO A 26 0.78 0.94 -4.00
CA PRO A 26 2.22 1.07 -3.87
C PRO A 26 2.93 0.15 -4.88
N ALA A 27 3.94 0.70 -5.56
CA ALA A 27 4.86 -0.10 -6.36
C ALA A 27 5.55 -1.12 -5.44
N SER A 28 5.34 -2.41 -5.72
CA SER A 28 5.85 -3.51 -4.91
C SER A 28 6.71 -4.43 -5.80
N PRO A 29 7.90 -4.87 -5.35
CA PRO A 29 8.74 -5.78 -6.13
C PRO A 29 7.96 -7.04 -6.57
N GLY A 30 8.11 -7.44 -7.83
CA GLY A 30 7.42 -8.60 -8.40
C GLY A 30 5.98 -8.33 -8.86
N LEU A 31 5.37 -7.18 -8.52
CA LEU A 31 3.99 -6.92 -8.88
C LEU A 31 3.84 -6.64 -10.38
N THR A 32 4.55 -5.64 -10.89
CA THR A 32 4.44 -5.16 -12.27
C THR A 32 5.25 -5.98 -13.28
N ASP A 33 6.32 -6.62 -12.84
CA ASP A 33 7.28 -7.35 -13.67
C ASP A 33 7.04 -8.87 -13.69
N ILE A 34 6.44 -9.44 -12.64
CA ILE A 34 6.17 -10.88 -12.53
C ILE A 34 4.68 -11.18 -12.51
N LEU A 35 3.95 -10.64 -11.53
CA LEU A 35 2.57 -11.03 -11.26
C LEU A 35 1.61 -10.53 -12.35
N PHE A 36 1.62 -9.22 -12.66
CA PHE A 36 0.73 -8.63 -13.65
C PHE A 36 0.89 -9.28 -15.04
N PRO A 37 2.10 -9.44 -15.60
CA PRO A 37 2.25 -10.13 -16.89
C PRO A 37 1.72 -11.57 -16.88
N ARG A 38 1.81 -12.28 -15.75
CA ARG A 38 1.26 -13.62 -15.62
C ARG A 38 -0.27 -13.63 -15.61
N ILE A 39 -0.89 -12.67 -14.92
CA ILE A 39 -2.35 -12.48 -14.89
C ILE A 39 -2.85 -12.11 -16.29
N GLU A 40 -2.23 -11.12 -16.95
CA GLU A 40 -2.59 -10.68 -18.29
C GLU A 40 -2.55 -11.84 -19.30
N ARG A 41 -1.46 -12.63 -19.31
CA ARG A 41 -1.34 -13.80 -20.20
C ARG A 41 -2.40 -14.86 -19.95
N LYS A 42 -2.79 -15.07 -18.69
CA LYS A 42 -3.77 -16.09 -18.31
C LYS A 42 -5.20 -15.68 -18.65
N HIS A 43 -5.51 -14.38 -18.55
CA HIS A 43 -6.90 -13.90 -18.59
C HIS A 43 -7.23 -13.00 -19.79
N GLY A 44 -6.24 -12.60 -20.60
CA GLY A 44 -6.48 -11.87 -21.85
C GLY A 44 -6.91 -10.41 -21.70
N PHE A 45 -6.68 -9.80 -20.53
CA PHE A 45 -6.87 -8.37 -20.29
C PHE A 45 -5.55 -7.66 -20.03
N LYS A 46 -5.58 -6.33 -20.06
CA LYS A 46 -4.45 -5.46 -19.72
C LYS A 46 -4.61 -4.87 -18.32
N ILE A 47 -3.50 -4.76 -17.59
CA ILE A 47 -3.44 -4.12 -16.28
C ILE A 47 -2.81 -2.75 -16.46
N LEU A 48 -3.61 -1.70 -16.27
CA LEU A 48 -3.13 -0.34 -16.17
C LEU A 48 -2.76 -0.09 -14.70
N PHE A 49 -1.47 0.01 -14.41
CA PHE A 49 -0.99 0.22 -13.05
C PHE A 49 -0.59 1.68 -12.83
N GLU A 50 -1.11 2.26 -11.75
CA GLU A 50 -0.65 3.55 -11.25
C GLU A 50 0.01 3.39 -9.87
N GLY A 51 1.33 3.62 -9.84
CA GLY A 51 2.13 3.58 -8.63
C GLY A 51 1.93 4.83 -7.78
N THR A 52 1.21 4.70 -6.66
CA THR A 52 0.83 5.80 -5.75
C THR A 52 0.81 5.33 -4.29
N ASN A 53 0.49 6.22 -3.36
CA ASN A 53 0.26 5.86 -1.95
C ASN A 53 -1.25 5.75 -1.62
N SER A 54 -1.53 5.16 -0.46
CA SER A 54 -2.89 4.89 0.02
C SER A 54 -3.79 6.13 0.05
N LEU A 55 -3.31 7.27 0.58
CA LEU A 55 -4.11 8.49 0.71
C LEU A 55 -4.43 9.12 -0.65
N ILE A 56 -3.47 9.15 -1.58
CA ILE A 56 -3.68 9.65 -2.94
C ILE A 56 -4.74 8.81 -3.66
N ASN A 57 -4.73 7.48 -3.48
CA ASN A 57 -5.76 6.63 -4.07
C ASN A 57 -7.14 6.92 -3.48
N LEU A 58 -7.24 7.08 -2.16
CA LEU A 58 -8.51 7.45 -1.53
C LEU A 58 -9.04 8.80 -2.03
N GLU A 59 -8.18 9.81 -2.19
CA GLU A 59 -8.55 11.12 -2.75
C GLU A 59 -9.09 11.01 -4.18
N LYS A 60 -8.51 10.15 -5.01
CA LYS A 60 -9.01 9.88 -6.37
C LYS A 60 -10.35 9.17 -6.36
N ILE A 61 -10.52 8.16 -5.49
CA ILE A 61 -11.79 7.44 -5.33
C ILE A 61 -12.89 8.42 -4.90
N ARG A 62 -12.60 9.32 -3.96
CA ARG A 62 -13.52 10.40 -3.54
C ARG A 62 -13.87 11.33 -4.71
N SER A 63 -12.85 11.81 -5.43
CA SER A 63 -13.02 12.75 -6.54
C SER A 63 -13.81 12.16 -7.70
N ASN A 64 -13.62 10.86 -7.96
CA ASN A 64 -14.27 10.14 -9.05
C ASN A 64 -15.48 9.31 -8.59
N ARG A 65 -16.08 9.62 -7.43
CA ARG A 65 -17.17 8.80 -6.85
C ARG A 65 -18.35 8.60 -7.80
N ALA A 66 -18.70 9.63 -8.57
CA ALA A 66 -19.80 9.56 -9.55
C ALA A 66 -19.45 8.72 -10.80
N ARG A 67 -18.16 8.53 -11.08
CA ARG A 67 -17.66 7.76 -12.23
C ARG A 67 -16.32 7.08 -11.88
N PRO A 68 -16.34 5.98 -11.11
CA PRO A 68 -15.13 5.31 -10.66
C PRO A 68 -14.27 4.86 -11.84
N THR A 69 -12.98 5.18 -11.79
CA THR A 69 -12.00 4.79 -12.82
C THR A 69 -11.10 3.64 -12.40
N MET A 70 -10.86 3.49 -11.09
CA MET A 70 -10.00 2.45 -10.52
C MET A 70 -10.83 1.19 -10.25
N THR A 71 -10.42 0.06 -10.82
CA THR A 71 -11.11 -1.23 -10.67
C THR A 71 -10.70 -1.93 -9.39
N VAL A 72 -9.40 -1.93 -9.10
CA VAL A 72 -8.82 -2.52 -7.89
C VAL A 72 -7.87 -1.49 -7.29
N THR A 73 -7.92 -1.32 -5.97
CA THR A 73 -7.00 -0.41 -5.28
C THR A 73 -6.38 -1.12 -4.09
N MET A 74 -5.06 -1.05 -4.01
CA MET A 74 -4.28 -1.48 -2.87
C MET A 74 -4.02 -0.28 -1.97
N MET A 75 -4.45 -0.36 -0.72
CA MET A 75 -4.24 0.65 0.30
C MET A 75 -3.99 -0.04 1.64
N ASP A 76 -3.40 0.68 2.60
CA ASP A 76 -3.20 0.17 3.94
C ASP A 76 -4.49 0.21 4.77
N ASP A 77 -4.62 -0.71 5.73
CA ASP A 77 -5.80 -0.86 6.59
C ASP A 77 -6.32 0.46 7.19
N PRO A 78 -5.49 1.37 7.76
CA PRO A 78 -6.01 2.63 8.31
C PRO A 78 -6.72 3.50 7.28
N VAL A 79 -6.30 3.45 6.02
CA VAL A 79 -6.91 4.21 4.92
C VAL A 79 -8.16 3.50 4.39
N LEU A 80 -8.14 2.16 4.30
CA LEU A 80 -9.32 1.37 3.95
C LEU A 80 -10.46 1.57 4.96
N ILE A 81 -10.15 1.70 6.25
CA ILE A 81 -11.13 2.04 7.29
C ILE A 81 -11.82 3.39 7.00
N LEU A 82 -11.09 4.39 6.50
CA LEU A 82 -11.68 5.67 6.10
C LEU A 82 -12.59 5.50 4.89
N GLY A 83 -12.12 4.78 3.86
CA GLY A 83 -12.91 4.51 2.65
C GLY A 83 -14.20 3.75 2.94
N GLU A 84 -14.17 2.76 3.84
CA GLU A 84 -15.34 2.03 4.30
C GLU A 84 -16.34 2.95 5.00
N ARG A 85 -15.88 3.79 5.94
CA ARG A 85 -16.73 4.75 6.67
C ARG A 85 -17.43 5.73 5.74
N GLU A 86 -16.82 6.04 4.60
CA GLU A 86 -17.36 6.93 3.58
C GLU A 86 -18.23 6.22 2.53
N GLY A 87 -18.37 4.89 2.62
CA GLY A 87 -19.11 4.08 1.67
C GLY A 87 -18.49 4.10 0.27
N LEU A 88 -17.16 4.07 0.20
CA LEU A 88 -16.39 4.10 -1.05
C LEU A 88 -15.86 2.73 -1.47
N LEU A 89 -16.01 1.71 -0.63
CA LEU A 89 -15.51 0.36 -0.87
C LEU A 89 -16.67 -0.60 -1.15
N GLU A 90 -16.44 -1.50 -2.09
CA GLU A 90 -17.32 -2.64 -2.38
C GLU A 90 -16.81 -3.84 -1.58
N PRO A 91 -17.62 -4.45 -0.69
CA PRO A 91 -17.16 -5.58 0.13
C PRO A 91 -16.92 -6.82 -0.73
N LEU A 92 -15.90 -7.62 -0.38
CA LEU A 92 -15.59 -8.86 -1.10
C LEU A 92 -16.44 -10.05 -0.66
N ARG A 93 -17.11 -9.95 0.49
CA ARG A 93 -18.04 -10.97 0.98
C ARG A 93 -19.15 -11.27 -0.03
N GLY A 94 -19.47 -12.55 -0.18
CA GLY A 94 -20.48 -13.02 -1.13
C GLY A 94 -20.04 -13.01 -2.60
N LYS A 95 -18.86 -12.48 -2.93
CA LYS A 95 -18.29 -12.58 -4.28
C LYS A 95 -17.68 -13.98 -4.50
N ALA A 96 -17.74 -14.48 -5.73
CA ALA A 96 -17.16 -15.76 -6.12
C ALA A 96 -15.63 -15.68 -6.22
N ILE A 97 -14.96 -15.68 -5.06
CA ILE A 97 -13.50 -15.65 -4.94
C ILE A 97 -13.08 -16.97 -4.30
N PRO A 98 -12.87 -18.06 -5.08
CA PRO A 98 -12.64 -19.39 -4.52
C PRO A 98 -11.40 -19.44 -3.60
N ASN A 99 -10.35 -18.70 -3.97
CA ASN A 99 -9.11 -18.61 -3.18
C ASN A 99 -9.30 -17.90 -1.82
N MET A 100 -10.45 -17.27 -1.54
CA MET A 100 -10.77 -16.70 -0.23
C MET A 100 -10.80 -17.76 0.87
N ALA A 101 -11.09 -19.02 0.51
CA ALA A 101 -11.04 -20.15 1.42
C ALA A 101 -9.62 -20.42 1.96
N ASP A 102 -8.59 -20.09 1.19
CA ASP A 102 -7.18 -20.30 1.55
C ASP A 102 -6.60 -19.11 2.35
N VAL A 103 -7.35 -18.01 2.48
CA VAL A 103 -6.92 -16.81 3.20
C VAL A 103 -7.22 -16.96 4.69
N GLN A 104 -6.21 -16.73 5.53
CA GLN A 104 -6.33 -16.73 6.99
C GLN A 104 -7.36 -15.70 7.48
N ALA A 105 -8.00 -15.97 8.63
CA ALA A 105 -9.08 -15.13 9.14
C ALA A 105 -8.61 -13.69 9.43
N GLU A 106 -7.39 -13.55 9.95
CA GLU A 106 -6.74 -12.29 10.29
C GLU A 106 -6.46 -11.43 9.05
N ALA A 107 -6.34 -12.04 7.88
CA ALA A 107 -6.15 -11.37 6.60
C ALA A 107 -7.48 -11.01 5.90
N LYS A 108 -8.63 -11.18 6.58
CA LYS A 108 -9.96 -10.82 6.08
C LYS A 108 -10.66 -9.82 7.02
N PRO A 109 -10.14 -8.59 7.18
CA PRO A 109 -10.70 -7.64 8.13
C PRO A 109 -12.15 -7.30 7.82
N ARG A 110 -12.91 -7.01 8.87
CA ARG A 110 -14.29 -6.48 8.80
C ARG A 110 -15.20 -7.30 7.88
N ASP A 111 -15.28 -8.60 8.15
CA ASP A 111 -16.13 -9.52 7.37
C ASP A 111 -15.81 -9.50 5.87
N SER A 112 -14.51 -9.60 5.54
CA SER A 112 -14.02 -9.54 4.15
C SER A 112 -14.44 -8.26 3.39
N MET A 113 -14.44 -7.10 4.05
CA MET A 113 -14.59 -5.82 3.35
C MET A 113 -13.41 -5.61 2.38
N TRP A 114 -12.22 -6.05 2.78
CA TRP A 114 -11.04 -6.18 1.94
C TRP A 114 -10.25 -7.45 2.33
N VAL A 115 -9.18 -7.74 1.60
CA VAL A 115 -8.27 -8.86 1.88
C VAL A 115 -6.83 -8.36 1.93
N ASN A 116 -6.13 -8.73 2.99
CA ASN A 116 -4.71 -8.42 3.16
C ASN A 116 -3.87 -9.45 2.41
N TRP A 117 -3.14 -8.99 1.40
CA TRP A 117 -2.23 -9.83 0.61
C TRP A 117 -0.79 -9.77 1.12
N CYS A 118 -0.47 -8.80 1.98
CA CYS A 118 0.83 -8.65 2.62
C CYS A 118 0.66 -8.18 4.07
N PHE A 119 1.62 -8.57 4.92
CA PHE A 119 1.76 -8.06 6.28
C PHE A 119 3.12 -7.35 6.38
N PRO A 120 3.17 -6.02 6.26
CA PRO A 120 4.42 -5.30 6.30
C PRO A 120 4.98 -5.28 7.73
N ALA A 121 6.18 -5.83 7.91
CA ALA A 121 6.98 -5.65 9.11
C ALA A 121 7.93 -4.46 8.93
N ALA A 122 8.07 -3.63 9.96
CA ALA A 122 9.02 -2.53 9.98
C ALA A 122 10.02 -2.72 11.13
N SER A 123 11.30 -2.66 10.80
CA SER A 123 12.41 -2.84 11.73
C SER A 123 13.47 -1.76 11.53
N ILE A 124 14.52 -1.80 12.33
CA ILE A 124 15.72 -1.00 12.07
C ILE A 124 16.49 -1.64 10.92
N SER A 125 16.73 -0.86 9.88
CA SER A 125 17.68 -1.19 8.81
C SER A 125 18.99 -0.45 9.08
N TYR A 126 20.13 -1.11 8.87
CA TYR A 126 21.45 -0.51 9.11
C TYR A 126 22.44 -0.86 8.00
N GLN A 127 23.42 0.03 7.79
CA GLN A 127 24.51 -0.18 6.84
C GLN A 127 25.61 -1.03 7.48
N THR A 128 25.74 -2.29 7.05
CA THR A 128 26.68 -3.28 7.63
C THR A 128 28.16 -2.89 7.50
N GLN A 129 28.49 -2.01 6.55
CA GLN A 129 29.83 -1.46 6.40
C GLN A 129 30.21 -0.51 7.55
N ASN A 130 29.23 0.24 8.07
CA ASN A 130 29.41 1.32 9.05
C ASN A 130 28.98 0.93 10.46
N VAL A 131 28.05 -0.02 10.60
CA VAL A 131 27.52 -0.51 11.87
C VAL A 131 27.84 -2.01 11.97
N ARG A 132 28.92 -2.31 12.70
CA ARG A 132 29.45 -3.70 12.83
C ARG A 132 28.61 -4.57 13.74
N THR A 133 28.04 -3.99 14.79
CA THR A 133 27.13 -4.68 15.72
C THR A 133 25.72 -4.22 15.41
N ALA A 134 24.86 -5.17 15.03
CA ALA A 134 23.45 -4.91 14.75
C ALA A 134 22.75 -4.33 16.00
N PRO A 135 21.92 -3.28 15.84
CA PRO A 135 21.04 -2.84 16.92
C PRO A 135 20.11 -3.98 17.34
N THR A 136 20.01 -4.21 18.64
CA THR A 136 19.19 -5.27 19.25
C THR A 136 17.88 -4.74 19.84
N SER A 137 17.74 -3.41 19.93
CA SER A 137 16.52 -2.76 20.41
C SER A 137 16.31 -1.39 19.77
N TYR A 138 15.07 -0.90 19.80
CA TYR A 138 14.78 0.48 19.39
C TYR A 138 15.40 1.52 20.32
N ALA A 139 15.69 1.18 21.59
CA ALA A 139 16.34 2.08 22.54
C ALA A 139 17.68 2.58 22.02
N GLU A 140 18.44 1.70 21.37
CA GLU A 140 19.77 2.03 20.84
C GLU A 140 19.74 3.17 19.83
N VAL A 141 18.61 3.42 19.16
CA VAL A 141 18.46 4.54 18.21
C VAL A 141 18.71 5.91 18.88
N TRP A 142 18.52 6.02 20.21
CA TRP A 142 18.81 7.22 21.00
C TRP A 142 20.25 7.27 21.55
N ASP A 143 21.07 6.23 21.35
CA ASP A 143 22.44 6.22 21.84
C ASP A 143 23.29 7.31 21.17
N ARG A 144 24.17 7.95 21.95
CA ARG A 144 25.11 8.98 21.44
C ARG A 144 25.98 8.48 20.28
N LYS A 145 26.21 7.16 20.17
CA LYS A 145 26.99 6.53 19.08
C LYS A 145 26.36 6.72 17.69
N TYR A 146 25.05 6.97 17.64
CA TYR A 146 24.28 7.25 16.43
C TYR A 146 23.95 8.73 16.22
N ARG A 147 24.65 9.65 16.91
CA ARG A 147 24.60 11.09 16.60
C ARG A 147 24.78 11.33 15.09
N ASP A 148 23.89 12.11 14.49
CA ASP A 148 23.83 12.44 13.06
C ASP A 148 23.85 11.21 12.10
N LYS A 149 23.28 10.06 12.52
CA LYS A 149 23.34 8.78 11.76
C LYS A 149 22.00 8.06 11.59
N VAL A 150 20.91 8.60 12.14
CA VAL A 150 19.57 7.98 12.10
C VAL A 150 18.73 8.65 11.04
N ILE A 151 18.20 7.87 10.11
CA ILE A 151 17.19 8.36 9.17
C ILE A 151 15.81 7.95 9.69
N LEU A 152 14.97 8.94 9.96
CA LEU A 152 13.57 8.72 10.35
C LEU A 152 12.68 8.78 9.12
N ILE A 153 11.79 7.80 8.97
CA ILE A 153 10.77 7.80 7.93
C ILE A 153 9.78 8.96 8.11
N SER A 154 9.22 9.48 7.01
CA SER A 154 8.25 10.58 7.05
C SER A 154 7.00 10.19 7.84
N MET A 155 6.52 11.07 8.72
CA MET A 155 5.26 10.85 9.48
C MET A 155 3.97 10.86 8.63
N ARG A 156 4.09 11.02 7.31
CA ARG A 156 2.95 11.03 6.37
C ARG A 156 2.63 9.66 5.77
N ILE A 157 3.39 8.62 6.10
CA ILE A 157 3.16 7.25 5.62
C ILE A 157 2.81 6.32 6.78
N THR A 158 2.08 5.25 6.50
CA THR A 158 1.55 4.30 7.49
C THR A 158 2.63 3.74 8.42
N GLN A 159 3.82 3.46 7.89
CA GLN A 159 4.95 2.87 8.60
C GLN A 159 5.48 3.79 9.71
N ALA A 160 5.20 5.09 9.65
CA ALA A 160 5.63 6.06 10.66
C ALA A 160 5.07 5.82 12.06
N VAL A 161 4.03 4.98 12.16
CA VAL A 161 3.56 4.50 13.45
C VAL A 161 4.68 3.80 14.22
N VAL A 162 5.56 3.05 13.56
CA VAL A 162 6.60 2.23 14.22
C VAL A 162 7.59 3.05 15.06
N PRO A 163 8.27 4.09 14.53
CA PRO A 163 9.13 4.90 15.37
C PRO A 163 8.38 5.65 16.48
N LEU A 164 7.12 6.02 16.28
CA LEU A 164 6.29 6.62 17.33
C LEU A 164 5.97 5.61 18.45
N LEU A 165 5.63 4.37 18.10
CA LEU A 165 5.38 3.31 19.08
C LEU A 165 6.65 2.93 19.84
N ALA A 166 7.80 2.87 19.16
CA ALA A 166 9.08 2.66 19.80
C ALA A 166 9.41 3.80 20.80
N ALA A 167 9.17 5.05 20.40
CA ALA A 167 9.34 6.20 21.26
C ALA A 167 8.39 6.17 22.48
N ALA A 168 7.12 5.80 22.28
CA ALA A 168 6.13 5.64 23.35
C ALA A 168 6.49 4.49 24.30
N GLN A 169 7.01 3.37 23.79
CA GLN A 169 7.53 2.28 24.60
C GLN A 169 8.65 2.77 25.52
N LEU A 170 9.60 3.54 25.00
CA LEU A 170 10.69 4.08 25.81
C LEU A 170 10.24 5.13 26.82
N ALA A 171 9.24 5.94 26.47
CA ALA A 171 8.70 6.97 27.37
C ALA A 171 7.88 6.35 28.52
N THR A 172 7.13 5.28 28.24
CA THR A 172 6.15 4.72 29.19
C THR A 172 6.60 3.42 29.86
N GLY A 173 7.59 2.73 29.30
CA GLY A 173 7.99 1.37 29.70
C GLY A 173 7.00 0.28 29.32
N LYS A 174 5.90 0.60 28.63
CA LYS A 174 4.85 -0.37 28.26
C LYS A 174 5.31 -1.33 27.16
N PRO A 175 4.74 -2.54 27.07
CA PRO A 175 4.95 -3.42 25.93
C PRO A 175 4.57 -2.74 24.60
N LEU A 176 5.33 -3.00 23.52
CA LEU A 176 5.08 -2.37 22.22
C LEU A 176 3.64 -2.59 21.71
N ALA A 177 3.06 -3.76 21.99
CA ALA A 177 1.67 -4.10 21.65
C ALA A 177 0.62 -3.20 22.31
N GLU A 178 0.95 -2.53 23.43
CA GLU A 178 0.07 -1.58 24.10
C GLU A 178 0.30 -0.13 23.67
N CYS A 179 1.44 0.15 23.04
CA CYS A 179 1.90 1.52 22.80
C CYS A 179 1.01 2.29 21.81
N LEU A 180 0.25 1.60 20.96
CA LEU A 180 -0.70 2.28 20.05
C LEU A 180 -1.75 3.09 20.82
N ARG A 181 -2.16 2.66 22.02
CA ARG A 181 -3.16 3.35 22.84
C ARG A 181 -2.60 4.58 23.57
N VAL A 182 -1.27 4.69 23.67
CA VAL A 182 -0.55 5.74 24.39
C VAL A 182 0.49 6.40 23.47
N ALA A 183 0.23 6.40 22.16
CA ALA A 183 1.21 6.81 21.16
C ALA A 183 1.69 8.25 21.38
N ASP A 184 0.81 9.13 21.87
CA ASP A 184 1.10 10.55 22.13
C ASP A 184 2.21 10.74 23.18
N GLU A 185 2.38 9.80 24.11
CA GLU A 185 3.48 9.82 25.10
C GLU A 185 4.86 9.71 24.43
N GLY A 186 4.93 9.20 23.20
CA GLY A 186 6.17 9.09 22.43
C GLY A 186 6.69 10.41 21.88
N PHE A 187 5.88 11.47 21.78
CA PHE A 187 6.31 12.73 21.16
C PHE A 187 7.46 13.41 21.91
N GLY A 188 7.49 13.31 23.25
CA GLY A 188 8.61 13.79 24.05
C GLY A 188 9.91 13.09 23.66
N LYS A 189 9.86 11.77 23.59
CA LYS A 189 11.01 10.93 23.24
C LYS A 189 11.47 11.14 21.79
N LEU A 190 10.55 11.37 20.84
CA LEU A 190 10.90 11.75 19.47
C LEU A 190 11.63 13.10 19.41
N ARG A 191 11.30 14.08 20.27
CA ARG A 191 12.05 15.36 20.33
C ARG A 191 13.48 15.16 20.81
N GLU A 192 13.71 14.25 21.76
CA GLU A 192 15.05 13.88 22.23
C GLU A 192 15.91 13.23 21.14
N LEU A 193 15.30 12.68 20.09
CA LEU A 193 16.01 12.00 19.00
C LEU A 193 16.70 12.97 18.03
N ARG A 194 16.38 14.28 18.08
CA ARG A 194 16.93 15.30 17.17
C ARG A 194 18.46 15.27 17.01
N PRO A 195 19.29 15.06 18.05
CA PRO A 195 20.74 15.00 17.88
C PRO A 195 21.23 13.79 17.07
N ASN A 196 20.37 12.81 16.82
CA ASN A 196 20.73 11.58 16.10
C ASN A 196 20.24 11.59 14.65
N ILE A 197 19.34 12.52 14.28
CA ILE A 197 18.78 12.68 12.93
C ILE A 197 19.48 13.82 12.22
#